data_AF-A0A1Y1UZ54-F1
#
_entry.id   AF-A0A1Y1UZ54-F1
#
_cell.length_a   1.000
_cell.length_b   1.000
_cell.length_c   1.000
_cell.angle_alpha   90.00
_cell.angle_beta   90.00
_cell.angle_gamma   90.00
#
_symmetry.space_group_name_H-M   'P 1'
#
loop_
_entity.id
_entity.type
_entity.pdbx_description
1 polymer ?
#
loop_
_entity_poly.entity_id
_entity_poly.type
_entity_poly.pdbx_seq_one_letter_code
_entity_poly.pdbx_strand_id
1 'polypeptide(L)'
;MSNQTNILEAVNQLRYFLSSAHLNWAVNQTLKRFQLPNGETISCVYWKNTFYITGTDIVRSLVFRFQAYGRPVKNIKKFEEGIFSDLRNLKPGVDAILEEPRSEFLEMLYKNNCIRTQKKQKVFFWF
;
A
#
# COMPACT_ATOMS: atom_id res chain seq x y z
N MET A 1 21.50 -4.42 -20.90
CA MET A 1 21.44 -3.04 -20.39
C MET A 1 20.01 -2.45 -20.36
N SER A 2 18.99 -3.08 -20.96
CA SER A 2 17.61 -2.57 -21.03
C SER A 2 16.73 -2.78 -19.79
N ASN A 3 16.85 -3.92 -19.08
CA ASN A 3 15.96 -4.24 -17.96
C ASN A 3 16.21 -3.40 -16.70
N GLN A 4 17.45 -3.00 -16.43
CA GLN A 4 17.80 -2.31 -15.18
C GLN A 4 17.34 -0.85 -15.18
N THR A 5 17.41 -0.19 -16.35
CA THR A 5 16.87 1.17 -16.56
C THR A 5 15.35 1.19 -16.37
N ASN A 6 14.66 0.18 -16.89
CA ASN A 6 13.19 0.04 -16.76
C ASN A 6 12.75 -0.17 -15.29
N ILE A 7 13.48 -0.99 -14.53
CA ILE A 7 13.20 -1.22 -13.10
C ILE A 7 13.41 0.05 -12.26
N LEU A 8 14.48 0.81 -12.52
CA LEU A 8 14.74 2.07 -11.81
C LEU A 8 13.67 3.13 -12.14
N GLU A 9 13.23 3.19 -13.39
CA GLU A 9 12.13 4.06 -13.80
C GLU A 9 10.83 3.69 -13.07
N ALA A 10 10.50 2.40 -12.98
CA ALA A 10 9.33 1.93 -12.23
C ALA A 10 9.41 2.28 -10.73
N VAL A 11 10.61 2.28 -10.12
CA VAL A 11 10.80 2.77 -8.74
C VAL A 11 10.54 4.28 -8.63
N ASN A 12 10.99 5.07 -9.59
CA ASN A 12 10.72 6.51 -9.61
C ASN A 12 9.24 6.81 -9.80
N GLN A 13 8.56 6.08 -10.69
CA GLN A 13 7.12 6.19 -10.90
C GLN A 13 6.34 5.79 -9.64
N LEU A 14 6.76 4.72 -8.95
CA LEU A 14 6.20 4.34 -7.66
C LEU A 14 6.38 5.44 -6.63
N ARG A 15 7.59 6.02 -6.52
CA ARG A 15 7.86 7.12 -5.60
C ARG A 15 6.98 8.33 -5.89
N TYR A 16 6.86 8.70 -7.16
CA TYR A 16 5.98 9.78 -7.60
C TYR A 16 4.54 9.50 -7.19
N PHE A 17 4.03 8.31 -7.51
CA PHE A 17 2.69 7.87 -7.10
C PHE A 17 2.48 7.96 -5.59
N LEU A 18 3.41 7.44 -4.77
CA LEU A 18 3.32 7.52 -3.31
C LEU A 18 3.21 8.97 -2.81
N SER A 19 3.94 9.90 -3.43
CA SER A 19 3.93 11.32 -3.05
C SER A 19 2.73 12.12 -3.58
N SER A 20 2.11 11.69 -4.67
CA SER A 20 1.13 12.52 -5.41
C SER A 20 -0.23 11.86 -5.58
N ALA A 21 -0.44 10.62 -5.13
CA ALA A 21 -1.68 9.90 -5.38
C ALA A 21 -2.91 10.61 -4.77
N HIS A 22 -2.74 11.22 -3.60
CA HIS A 22 -3.77 11.99 -2.91
C HIS A 22 -4.12 13.32 -3.63
N LEU A 23 -3.30 13.76 -4.57
CA LEU A 23 -3.53 14.98 -5.36
C LEU A 23 -4.48 14.70 -6.53
N ASN A 24 -5.25 15.73 -6.91
CA ASN A 24 -6.15 15.73 -8.07
C ASN A 24 -7.08 14.51 -8.09
N TRP A 25 -8.06 14.53 -7.19
CA TRP A 25 -9.00 13.44 -6.99
C TRP A 25 -10.35 13.73 -7.64
N ALA A 26 -10.88 12.78 -8.42
CA ALA A 26 -12.18 12.94 -9.05
C ALA A 26 -13.32 12.69 -8.05
N VAL A 27 -14.45 13.40 -8.24
CA VAL A 27 -15.59 13.44 -7.29
C VAL A 27 -16.18 12.06 -6.96
N ASN A 28 -16.05 11.08 -7.85
CA ASN A 28 -16.57 9.71 -7.66
C ASN A 28 -15.47 8.64 -7.60
N GLN A 29 -14.20 9.04 -7.48
CA GLN A 29 -13.11 8.09 -7.37
C GLN A 29 -12.98 7.64 -5.91
N THR A 30 -12.92 6.34 -5.66
CA THR A 30 -12.64 5.79 -4.32
C THR A 30 -11.22 5.24 -4.22
N LEU A 31 -10.62 4.91 -5.36
CA LEU A 31 -9.32 4.25 -5.44
C LEU A 31 -8.51 4.81 -6.61
N LYS A 32 -7.23 5.06 -6.36
CA LYS A 32 -6.23 5.30 -7.41
C LYS A 32 -5.18 4.21 -7.27
N ARG A 33 -4.84 3.55 -8.38
CA ARG A 33 -4.00 2.35 -8.38
C ARG A 33 -2.72 2.57 -9.18
N PHE A 34 -1.65 1.97 -8.71
CA PHE A 34 -0.38 1.87 -9.42
C PHE A 34 -0.01 0.40 -9.58
N GLN A 35 0.17 -0.05 -10.82
CA GLN A 35 0.59 -1.41 -11.13
C GLN A 35 2.11 -1.52 -11.06
N LEU A 36 2.59 -2.48 -10.29
CA LEU A 36 4.00 -2.81 -10.18
C LEU A 36 4.40 -3.76 -11.33
N PRO A 37 5.66 -3.70 -11.81
CA PRO A 37 6.17 -4.61 -12.85
C PRO A 37 6.08 -6.11 -12.50
N ASN A 38 5.96 -6.46 -11.22
CA ASN A 38 5.78 -7.83 -10.74
C ASN A 38 4.32 -8.32 -10.80
N GLY A 39 3.39 -7.51 -11.33
CA GLY A 39 1.96 -7.81 -11.42
C GLY A 39 1.15 -7.47 -10.17
N GLU A 40 1.79 -7.00 -9.09
CA GLU A 40 1.09 -6.52 -7.91
C GLU A 40 0.56 -5.09 -8.11
N THR A 41 -0.33 -4.64 -7.24
CA THR A 41 -0.91 -3.30 -7.31
C THR A 41 -0.87 -2.64 -5.95
N ILE A 42 -0.57 -1.35 -5.94
CA ILE A 42 -0.63 -0.48 -4.77
C ILE A 42 -1.80 0.47 -4.95
N SER A 43 -2.63 0.61 -3.92
CA SER A 43 -3.82 1.45 -3.97
C SER A 43 -3.74 2.60 -2.98
N CYS A 44 -3.93 3.81 -3.46
CA CYS A 44 -4.33 4.95 -2.65
C CYS A 44 -5.85 4.92 -2.52
N VAL A 45 -6.35 4.92 -1.30
CA VAL A 45 -7.77 4.73 -1.00
C VAL A 45 -8.34 6.01 -0.43
N TYR A 46 -9.41 6.53 -1.01
CA TYR A 46 -10.15 7.67 -0.48
C TYR A 46 -11.42 7.19 0.22
N TRP A 47 -11.57 7.56 1.50
CA TRP A 47 -12.71 7.17 2.31
C TRP A 47 -13.03 8.26 3.33
N LYS A 48 -14.31 8.66 3.44
CA LYS A 48 -14.79 9.68 4.39
C LYS A 48 -13.86 10.91 4.47
N ASN A 49 -13.57 11.53 3.33
CA ASN A 49 -12.75 12.73 3.23
C ASN A 49 -11.26 12.59 3.61
N THR A 50 -10.75 11.37 3.71
CA THR A 50 -9.36 11.09 4.09
C THR A 50 -8.75 10.04 3.15
N PHE A 51 -7.42 10.10 2.97
CA PHE A 51 -6.67 9.14 2.16
C PHE A 51 -5.97 8.10 3.02
N TYR A 52 -5.89 6.88 2.49
CA TYR A 52 -5.37 5.72 3.21
C TYR A 52 -4.52 4.81 2.35
N ILE A 53 -3.59 4.12 3.01
CA ILE A 53 -2.82 2.99 2.48
C ILE A 53 -2.99 1.77 3.40
N THR A 54 -3.07 0.57 2.82
CA THR A 54 -3.16 -0.67 3.59
C THR A 54 -1.78 -1.19 3.96
N GLY A 55 -1.67 -1.93 5.06
CA GLY A 55 -0.40 -2.61 5.40
C GLY A 55 0.08 -3.56 4.30
N THR A 56 -0.84 -4.19 3.56
CA THR A 56 -0.50 -5.02 2.41
C THR A 56 0.18 -4.22 1.30
N ASP A 57 -0.34 -3.03 0.98
CA ASP A 57 0.23 -2.18 -0.07
C ASP A 57 1.57 -1.55 0.36
N ILE A 58 1.75 -1.26 1.66
CA ILE A 58 3.06 -0.89 2.23
C ILE A 58 4.09 -2.01 2.01
N VAL A 59 3.74 -3.25 2.35
CA VAL A 59 4.63 -4.41 2.13
C VAL A 59 4.99 -4.55 0.66
N ARG A 60 4.01 -4.53 -0.25
CA ARG A 60 4.23 -4.64 -1.71
C ARG A 60 5.22 -3.59 -2.22
N SER A 61 5.01 -2.34 -1.81
CA SER A 61 5.90 -1.21 -2.12
C SER A 61 7.33 -1.46 -1.65
N LEU A 62 7.51 -1.94 -0.43
CA LEU A 62 8.83 -2.24 0.12
C LEU A 62 9.50 -3.43 -0.57
N VAL A 63 8.78 -4.55 -0.76
CA VAL A 63 9.31 -5.74 -1.44
C VAL A 63 9.81 -5.38 -2.84
N PHE A 64 9.00 -4.65 -3.61
CA PHE A 64 9.38 -4.20 -4.94
C PHE A 64 10.63 -3.31 -4.92
N ARG A 65 10.69 -2.32 -4.02
CA ARG A 65 11.86 -1.44 -3.89
C ARG A 65 13.12 -2.22 -3.54
N PHE A 66 13.05 -3.15 -2.58
CA PHE A 66 14.19 -3.99 -2.21
C PHE A 66 14.70 -4.84 -3.37
N GLN A 67 13.78 -5.45 -4.14
CA GLN A 67 14.12 -6.18 -5.36
C GLN A 67 14.79 -5.28 -6.40
N ALA A 68 14.26 -4.09 -6.64
CA ALA A 68 14.79 -3.14 -7.61
C ALA A 68 16.18 -2.62 -7.26
N TYR A 69 16.51 -2.50 -5.98
CA TYR A 69 17.85 -2.14 -5.50
C TYR A 69 18.84 -3.31 -5.44
N GLY A 70 18.50 -4.47 -6.03
CA GLY A 70 19.37 -5.64 -6.04
C GLY A 70 19.49 -6.34 -4.67
N ARG A 71 18.55 -6.09 -3.76
CA ARG A 71 18.47 -6.71 -2.42
C ARG A 71 17.17 -7.52 -2.29
N PRO A 72 16.97 -8.58 -3.11
CA PRO A 72 15.71 -9.30 -3.12
C PRO A 72 15.42 -9.92 -1.74
N VAL A 73 14.17 -9.79 -1.31
CA VAL A 73 13.69 -10.36 -0.05
C VAL A 73 13.63 -11.88 -0.19
N LYS A 74 14.59 -12.59 0.43
CA LYS A 74 14.67 -14.06 0.36
C LYS A 74 13.54 -14.76 1.13
N ASN A 75 13.14 -14.21 2.27
CA ASN A 75 12.08 -14.76 3.11
C ASN A 75 10.95 -13.74 3.26
N ILE A 76 9.97 -13.82 2.36
CA ILE A 76 8.84 -12.89 2.29
C ILE A 76 8.02 -12.91 3.59
N LYS A 77 7.78 -14.08 4.20
CA LYS A 77 7.00 -14.19 5.44
C LYS A 77 7.66 -13.44 6.60
N LYS A 78 8.95 -13.67 6.82
CA LYS A 78 9.70 -12.98 7.87
C LYS A 78 9.78 -11.47 7.63
N PHE A 79 9.87 -11.06 6.37
CA PHE A 79 9.86 -9.65 5.99
C PHE A 79 8.49 -9.01 6.27
N GLU A 80 7.40 -9.66 5.85
CA GLU A 80 6.03 -9.25 6.17
C GLU A 80 5.83 -9.10 7.69
N GLU A 81 6.22 -10.11 8.48
CA GLU A 81 6.16 -10.07 9.95
C GLU A 81 6.95 -8.89 10.55
N GLY A 82 8.15 -8.59 10.02
CA GLY A 82 8.96 -7.47 10.45
C GLY A 82 8.28 -6.13 10.17
N ILE A 83 7.78 -5.92 8.94
CA ILE A 83 7.05 -4.69 8.58
C ILE A 83 5.78 -4.54 9.42
N PHE A 84 4.99 -5.61 9.58
CA PHE A 84 3.82 -5.55 10.45
C PHE A 84 4.20 -5.28 11.91
N SER A 85 5.35 -5.78 12.37
CA SER A 85 5.87 -5.45 13.68
C SER A 85 6.12 -3.96 13.86
N ASP A 86 6.80 -3.33 12.89
CA ASP A 86 7.09 -1.90 12.91
C ASP A 86 5.80 -1.07 12.82
N LEU A 87 4.87 -1.46 11.95
CA LEU A 87 3.59 -0.79 11.77
C LEU A 87 2.67 -0.87 13.00
N ARG A 88 2.88 -1.82 13.94
CA ARG A 88 2.12 -1.87 15.20
C ARG A 88 2.34 -0.62 16.05
N ASN A 89 3.54 -0.05 16.03
CA ASN A 89 3.92 1.09 16.87
C ASN A 89 3.22 2.41 16.50
N LEU A 90 2.71 2.51 15.27
CA LEU A 90 1.95 3.67 14.81
C LEU A 90 0.64 3.83 15.61
N LYS A 91 0.21 5.04 15.95
CA LYS A 91 -0.94 5.21 16.86
C LYS A 91 -2.26 5.31 16.09
N PRO A 92 -3.31 4.53 16.45
CA PRO A 92 -4.66 4.81 15.98
C PRO A 92 -5.10 6.24 16.34
N GLY A 93 -5.74 6.93 15.41
CA GLY A 93 -6.15 8.34 15.54
C GLY A 93 -5.07 9.36 15.17
N VAL A 94 -3.81 8.94 14.99
CA VAL A 94 -2.70 9.82 14.57
C VAL A 94 -2.13 9.38 13.23
N ASP A 95 -1.73 8.11 13.13
CA ASP A 95 -1.06 7.55 11.95
C ASP A 95 -1.96 6.58 11.17
N ALA A 96 -3.02 6.10 11.82
CA ALA A 96 -3.88 5.05 11.30
C ALA A 96 -5.28 5.08 11.92
N ILE A 97 -6.20 4.34 11.33
CA ILE A 97 -7.47 3.94 11.94
C ILE A 97 -7.50 2.43 12.14
N LEU A 98 -8.34 1.99 13.08
CA LEU A 98 -8.57 0.58 13.36
C LEU A 98 -9.99 0.23 12.90
N GLU A 99 -10.09 -0.59 11.87
CA GLU A 99 -11.35 -1.02 11.28
C GLU A 99 -11.76 -2.39 11.84
N GLU A 100 -12.98 -2.46 12.34
CA GLU A 100 -13.58 -3.70 12.83
C GLU A 100 -13.95 -4.64 11.66
N PRO A 101 -14.00 -5.96 11.91
CA PRO A 101 -14.51 -6.90 10.92
C PRO A 101 -15.89 -6.46 10.41
N ARG A 102 -16.16 -6.66 9.11
CA ARG A 102 -17.43 -6.34 8.44
C ARG A 102 -17.80 -4.84 8.41
N SER A 103 -16.87 -3.93 8.68
CA SER A 103 -17.12 -2.52 8.38
C SER A 103 -17.25 -2.30 6.88
N GLU A 104 -18.07 -1.33 6.46
CA GLU A 104 -18.26 -1.00 5.05
C GLU A 104 -16.93 -0.64 4.36
N PHE A 105 -16.04 0.05 5.09
CA PHE A 105 -14.72 0.39 4.60
C PHE A 105 -13.89 -0.87 4.34
N LEU A 106 -13.88 -1.80 5.30
CA LEU A 106 -13.12 -3.03 5.19
C LEU A 106 -13.66 -3.96 4.10
N GLU A 107 -14.98 -4.01 3.92
CA GLU A 107 -15.59 -4.71 2.80
C GLU A 107 -15.17 -4.12 1.45
N MET A 108 -15.17 -2.79 1.33
CA MET A 108 -14.71 -2.10 0.12
C MET A 108 -13.24 -2.41 -0.17
N LEU A 109 -12.37 -2.36 0.84
CA LEU A 109 -10.94 -2.72 0.71
C LEU A 109 -10.75 -4.17 0.26
N TYR A 110 -11.52 -5.10 0.83
CA TYR A 110 -11.44 -6.52 0.50
C TYR A 110 -11.93 -6.80 -0.93
N LYS A 111 -13.09 -6.26 -1.32
CA LYS A 111 -13.64 -6.36 -2.69
C LYS A 111 -12.67 -5.81 -3.74
N ASN A 112 -11.83 -4.85 -3.36
CA ASN A 112 -10.84 -4.21 -4.21
C ASN A 112 -9.43 -4.79 -4.09
N ASN A 113 -9.24 -5.95 -3.45
CA ASN A 113 -7.96 -6.64 -3.28
C ASN A 113 -6.86 -5.80 -2.59
N CYS A 114 -7.26 -4.78 -1.81
CA CYS A 114 -6.34 -3.93 -1.05
C CYS A 114 -5.90 -4.60 0.26
N ILE A 115 -6.66 -5.59 0.74
CA ILE A 115 -6.38 -6.42 1.92
C ILE A 115 -6.67 -7.89 1.63
N ARG A 116 -6.00 -8.81 2.34
CA ARG A 116 -6.15 -10.26 2.15
C ARG A 116 -7.22 -10.91 3.04
N THR A 117 -7.68 -10.23 4.09
CA THR A 117 -8.67 -10.77 5.04
C THR A 117 -9.60 -9.67 5.54
N GLN A 118 -10.80 -10.05 5.98
CA GLN A 118 -11.77 -9.14 6.61
C GLN A 118 -11.74 -9.20 8.15
N LYS A 119 -10.64 -9.68 8.74
CA LYS A 119 -10.40 -9.53 10.18
C LYS A 119 -10.09 -8.07 10.50
N LYS A 120 -10.16 -7.69 11.77
CA LYS A 120 -9.75 -6.36 12.25
C LYS A 120 -8.45 -5.93 11.57
N GLN A 121 -8.47 -4.80 10.87
CA GLN A 121 -7.31 -4.27 10.16
C GLN A 121 -6.96 -2.89 10.69
N LYS A 122 -5.66 -2.61 10.71
CA LYS A 122 -5.16 -1.25 10.87
C LYS A 122 -4.88 -0.69 9.48
N VAL A 123 -5.49 0.45 9.18
CA VAL A 123 -5.36 1.14 7.89
C VAL A 123 -4.70 2.48 8.13
N PHE A 124 -3.65 2.80 7.37
CA PHE A 124 -2.76 3.92 7.68
C PHE A 124 -3.16 5.15 6.88
N PHE A 125 -3.03 6.34 7.47
CA PHE A 125 -3.27 7.58 6.76
C PHE A 125 -2.22 7.78 5.67
N TRP A 126 -2.66 8.32 4.54
CA TRP A 126 -1.79 8.71 3.44
C TRP A 126 -1.56 10.21 3.53
N PHE A 127 -0.37 10.60 3.97
CA PHE A 127 0.09 11.99 4.01
C PHE A 127 0.75 12.42 2.70
#